data_AF-X6CRA4-F1
#
_entry.id   AF-X6CRA4-F1
#
_cell.length_a   1.000
_cell.length_b   1.000
_cell.length_c   1.000
_cell.angle_alpha   90.00
_cell.angle_beta   90.00
_cell.angle_gamma   90.00
#
_symmetry.space_group_name_H-M   'P 1'
#
loop_
_entity.id
_entity.type
_entity.pdbx_description
1 polymer ?
#
loop_
_entity_poly.entity_id
_entity_poly.type
_entity_poly.pdbx_seq_one_letter_code
_entity_poly.pdbx_strand_id
1 'polypeptide(L)'
;MKAIEPTLHSALYGGFYTPSDSTGDIYKYTIGLARACEKRSARFYYDADVRRIERQESFRVFYASGTEDRNSGQHDIRADAIVICAGCRSRDFAARLGDRLNIYPVKGYSIMVELDESASQEAAPWVSLLDDRARSLRAD
;
A
#
# COMPACT_ATOMS: atom_id res chain seq x y z
N MET A 1 29.35 4.10 8.45
CA MET A 1 28.20 3.38 9.03
C MET A 1 27.90 3.81 10.46
N LYS A 2 28.78 3.60 11.46
CA LYS A 2 28.52 3.96 12.87
C LYS A 2 28.26 5.46 13.14
N ALA A 3 28.80 6.36 12.31
CA ALA A 3 28.50 7.78 12.40
C ALA A 3 27.09 8.14 11.88
N ILE A 4 26.49 7.29 11.04
CA ILE A 4 25.14 7.45 10.49
C ILE A 4 24.12 6.76 11.38
N GLU A 5 24.42 5.53 11.81
CA GLU A 5 23.59 4.76 12.74
C GLU A 5 24.46 4.22 13.88
N PRO A 6 24.51 4.92 15.03
CA PRO A 6 25.33 4.55 16.19
C PRO A 6 24.90 3.25 16.86
N THR A 7 23.64 2.83 16.70
CA THR A 7 23.08 1.62 17.34
C THR A 7 23.53 0.32 16.65
N LEU A 8 24.28 0.39 15.55
CA LEU A 8 24.88 -0.78 14.90
C LEU A 8 26.11 -1.28 15.67
N HIS A 9 25.91 -2.34 16.45
CA HIS A 9 26.96 -2.96 17.28
C HIS A 9 27.68 -4.15 16.63
N SER A 10 27.15 -4.71 15.53
CA SER A 10 27.71 -5.89 14.86
C SER A 10 28.90 -5.59 13.93
N ALA A 11 29.72 -6.61 13.68
CA ALA A 11 30.76 -6.55 12.66
C ALA A 11 30.12 -6.62 11.27
N LEU A 12 29.99 -5.46 10.61
CA LEU A 12 29.44 -5.33 9.27
C LEU A 12 30.59 -5.27 8.25
N TYR A 13 30.47 -6.01 7.15
CA TYR A 13 31.42 -5.91 6.03
C TYR A 13 31.33 -4.55 5.31
N GLY A 14 30.12 -3.98 5.25
CA GLY A 14 29.85 -2.68 4.64
C GLY A 14 28.34 -2.42 4.61
N GLY A 15 27.93 -1.35 3.95
CA GLY A 15 26.52 -1.07 3.68
C GLY A 15 26.32 0.13 2.77
N PHE A 16 25.10 0.26 2.26
CA PHE A 16 24.69 1.34 1.37
C PHE A 16 23.79 2.29 2.14
N TYR A 17 24.09 3.58 2.06
CA TYR A 17 23.27 4.63 2.64
C TYR A 17 22.80 5.55 1.51
N THR A 18 21.49 5.75 1.45
CA THR A 18 20.84 6.58 0.43
C THR A 18 20.25 7.81 1.12
N PRO A 19 20.88 8.99 1.06
CA PRO A 19 20.39 10.18 1.77
C PRO A 19 18.99 10.65 1.36
N SER A 20 18.53 10.24 0.17
CA SER A 20 17.18 10.54 -0.33
C SER A 20 16.10 9.59 0.20
N ASP A 21 16.47 8.48 0.85
CA ASP A 21 15.50 7.58 1.45
C ASP A 21 14.79 8.28 2.61
N SER A 22 13.49 8.07 2.70
CA SER A 22 12.63 8.75 3.67
C SER A 22 11.61 7.78 4.24
N THR A 23 11.26 7.99 5.50
CA THR A 23 10.18 7.26 6.19
C THR A 23 9.01 8.22 6.43
N GLY A 24 7.79 7.70 6.43
CA GLY A 24 6.61 8.50 6.67
C GLY A 24 5.43 7.68 7.18
N ASP A 25 4.47 8.40 7.73
CA ASP A 25 3.19 7.85 8.17
C ASP A 25 2.26 7.70 6.95
N ILE A 26 2.14 6.48 6.46
CA ILE A 26 1.32 6.16 5.27
C ILE A 26 -0.17 6.46 5.49
N TYR A 27 -0.66 6.38 6.72
CA TYR A 27 -2.06 6.68 7.03
C TYR A 27 -2.31 8.18 6.90
N LYS A 28 -1.47 9.02 7.54
CA LYS A 28 -1.57 10.48 7.39
C LYS A 28 -1.40 10.92 5.95
N TYR A 29 -0.46 10.31 5.22
CA TYR A 29 -0.23 10.62 3.81
C TYR A 29 -1.46 10.33 2.95
N THR A 30 -2.02 9.12 3.03
CA THR A 30 -3.15 8.71 2.19
C THR A 30 -4.43 9.49 2.49
N ILE A 31 -4.73 9.74 3.77
CA ILE A 31 -5.86 10.58 4.18
C ILE A 31 -5.67 12.03 3.74
N GLY A 32 -4.45 12.58 3.91
CA GLY A 32 -4.12 13.93 3.46
C GLY A 32 -4.28 14.09 1.94
N LEU A 33 -3.83 13.10 1.18
CA LEU A 33 -3.95 13.08 -0.27
C LEU A 33 -5.41 13.01 -0.73
N ALA A 34 -6.22 12.13 -0.12
CA ALA A 34 -7.65 12.04 -0.43
C ALA A 34 -8.36 13.39 -0.22
N ARG A 35 -8.15 14.02 0.94
CA ARG A 35 -8.68 15.37 1.24
C ARG A 35 -8.21 16.43 0.25
N ALA A 36 -6.95 16.36 -0.20
CA ALA A 36 -6.41 17.31 -1.17
C ALA A 36 -7.04 17.13 -2.57
N CYS A 37 -7.41 15.92 -2.95
CA CYS A 37 -8.15 15.59 -4.17
C CYS A 37 -9.62 16.02 -4.07
N GLU A 38 -10.29 15.81 -2.94
CA GLU A 38 -11.67 16.27 -2.69
C GLU A 38 -11.79 17.79 -2.83
N LYS A 39 -10.80 18.55 -2.31
CA LYS A 39 -10.70 20.01 -2.51
C LYS A 39 -10.58 20.42 -3.98
N ARG A 40 -10.18 19.51 -4.86
CA ARG A 40 -10.10 19.66 -6.32
C ARG A 40 -11.28 18.99 -7.02
N SER A 41 -12.41 18.83 -6.32
CA SER A 41 -13.68 18.29 -6.84
C SER A 41 -13.67 16.80 -7.19
N ALA A 42 -12.63 16.05 -6.82
CA ALA A 42 -12.68 14.60 -6.92
C ALA A 42 -13.77 14.05 -5.99
N ARG A 43 -14.54 13.06 -6.48
CA ARG A 43 -15.56 12.36 -5.71
C ARG A 43 -15.02 11.03 -5.22
N PHE A 44 -15.09 10.80 -3.91
CA PHE A 44 -14.69 9.54 -3.30
C PHE A 44 -15.93 8.73 -2.95
N TYR A 45 -15.96 7.48 -3.40
CA TYR A 45 -16.97 6.49 -3.05
C TYR A 45 -16.29 5.50 -2.10
N TYR A 46 -16.47 5.69 -0.78
CA TYR A 46 -16.01 4.76 0.24
C TYR A 46 -17.01 3.61 0.39
N ASP A 47 -16.57 2.51 1.02
CA ASP A 47 -17.36 1.28 1.18
C ASP A 47 -17.94 0.73 -0.14
N ALA A 48 -17.27 1.04 -1.26
CA ALA A 48 -17.65 0.66 -2.61
C ALA A 48 -16.76 -0.49 -3.12
N ASP A 49 -17.25 -1.73 -3.03
CA ASP A 49 -16.50 -2.89 -3.53
C ASP A 49 -16.79 -3.11 -5.01
N VAL A 50 -15.84 -2.72 -5.86
CA VAL A 50 -15.91 -2.96 -7.31
C VAL A 50 -15.94 -4.47 -7.58
N ARG A 51 -17.00 -4.95 -8.23
CA ARG A 51 -17.22 -6.38 -8.54
C ARG A 51 -16.95 -6.72 -9.99
N ARG A 52 -17.21 -5.77 -10.89
CA ARG A 52 -17.16 -5.98 -12.34
C ARG A 52 -16.81 -4.69 -13.04
N ILE A 53 -15.99 -4.80 -14.07
CA ILE A 53 -15.70 -3.73 -15.02
C ILE A 53 -15.99 -4.30 -16.40
N GLU A 54 -16.71 -3.52 -17.21
CA GLU A 54 -17.00 -3.84 -18.60
C GLU A 54 -16.50 -2.73 -19.50
N ARG A 55 -16.11 -3.12 -20.71
CA ARG A 55 -15.77 -2.18 -21.79
C ARG A 55 -16.79 -2.34 -22.92
N GLN A 56 -17.47 -1.24 -23.23
CA GLN A 56 -18.30 -1.07 -24.43
C GLN A 56 -17.76 0.14 -25.20
N GLU A 57 -18.62 1.08 -25.61
CA GLU A 57 -18.19 2.41 -26.10
C GLU A 57 -17.48 3.22 -25.01
N SER A 58 -17.88 3.05 -23.74
CA SER A 58 -17.23 3.57 -22.54
C SER A 58 -17.03 2.45 -21.51
N PHE A 59 -16.36 2.76 -20.39
CA PHE A 59 -16.23 1.83 -19.27
C PHE A 59 -17.44 1.91 -18.36
N ARG A 60 -17.94 0.74 -17.93
CA ARG A 60 -18.97 0.61 -16.91
C ARG A 60 -18.40 -0.15 -15.71
N VAL A 61 -18.38 0.49 -14.56
CA VAL A 61 -17.83 -0.04 -13.30
C VAL A 61 -18.97 -0.33 -12.36
N PHE A 62 -19.15 -1.59 -12.00
CA PHE A 62 -20.18 -2.03 -11.06
C PHE A 62 -19.58 -2.26 -9.68
N TYR A 63 -20.23 -1.72 -8.66
CA TYR A 63 -19.82 -1.88 -7.27
C TYR A 63 -21.02 -2.13 -6.35
N ALA A 64 -20.75 -2.72 -5.19
CA ALA A 64 -21.71 -2.86 -4.11
C ALA A 64 -21.35 -1.89 -2.98
N SER A 65 -22.34 -1.20 -2.42
CA SER A 65 -22.19 -0.41 -1.20
C SER A 65 -22.29 -1.31 0.02
N GLY A 66 -21.42 -1.11 1.02
CA GLY A 66 -21.42 -1.87 2.28
C GLY A 66 -22.70 -1.73 3.13
N THR A 67 -23.59 -0.79 2.81
CA THR A 67 -24.84 -0.52 3.53
C THR A 67 -26.06 -1.23 2.95
N GLU A 68 -25.94 -1.88 1.79
CA GLU A 68 -27.07 -2.52 1.10
C GLU A 68 -26.97 -4.05 1.18
N ASP A 69 -28.14 -4.70 1.23
CA ASP A 69 -28.25 -6.15 1.22
C ASP A 69 -27.59 -6.69 -0.05
N ARG A 70 -26.95 -7.87 0.02
CA ARG A 70 -26.14 -8.42 -1.10
C ARG A 70 -26.90 -8.57 -2.44
N ASN A 71 -28.23 -8.42 -2.41
CA ASN A 71 -29.15 -8.52 -3.53
C ASN A 71 -29.88 -7.21 -3.91
N SER A 72 -29.73 -6.08 -3.20
CA SER A 72 -30.67 -4.94 -3.34
C SER A 72 -30.20 -3.76 -4.20
N GLY A 73 -28.94 -3.70 -4.65
CA GLY A 73 -28.53 -2.60 -5.52
C GLY A 73 -27.11 -2.74 -6.05
N GLN A 74 -26.98 -3.16 -7.31
CA GLN A 74 -25.71 -3.06 -8.01
C GLN A 74 -25.60 -1.65 -8.57
N HIS A 75 -24.83 -0.78 -7.89
CA HIS A 75 -24.55 0.54 -8.42
C HIS A 75 -23.58 0.46 -9.59
N ASP A 76 -23.67 1.42 -10.51
CA ASP A 76 -22.70 1.54 -11.59
C ASP A 76 -22.28 2.98 -11.88
N ILE A 77 -21.04 3.13 -12.34
CA ILE A 77 -20.46 4.38 -12.81
C ILE A 77 -20.02 4.17 -14.26
N ARG A 78 -20.34 5.15 -15.12
CA ARG A 78 -19.80 5.24 -16.48
C ARG A 78 -18.62 6.20 -16.53
N ALA A 79 -17.58 5.83 -17.26
CA ALA A 79 -16.40 6.66 -17.44
C ALA A 79 -15.80 6.43 -18.84
N ASP A 80 -15.27 7.48 -19.44
CA ASP A 80 -14.58 7.40 -20.73
C ASP A 80 -13.23 6.67 -20.61
N ALA A 81 -12.60 6.75 -19.45
CA ALA A 81 -11.36 6.09 -19.11
C ALA A 81 -11.34 5.64 -17.65
N ILE A 82 -10.55 4.62 -17.35
CA ILE A 82 -10.33 4.13 -16.00
C ILE A 82 -8.83 3.93 -15.72
N VAL A 83 -8.45 4.09 -14.45
CA VAL A 83 -7.12 3.73 -13.94
C VAL A 83 -7.32 2.72 -12.82
N ILE A 84 -6.71 1.54 -12.94
CA ILE A 84 -6.88 0.46 -11.97
C ILE A 84 -5.73 0.51 -10.95
N CYS A 85 -6.06 0.91 -9.72
CA CYS A 85 -5.13 0.98 -8.58
C CYS A 85 -5.53 0.02 -7.43
N ALA A 86 -5.91 -1.22 -7.75
CA ALA A 86 -6.53 -2.17 -6.82
C ALA A 86 -5.54 -3.16 -6.15
N GLY A 87 -4.26 -2.80 -6.07
CA GLY A 87 -3.21 -3.67 -5.53
C GLY A 87 -3.19 -5.03 -6.22
N CYS A 88 -3.19 -6.13 -5.45
CA CYS A 88 -3.19 -7.49 -6.00
C CYS A 88 -4.45 -7.83 -6.83
N ARG A 89 -5.60 -7.21 -6.54
CA ARG A 89 -6.85 -7.40 -7.31
C ARG A 89 -6.79 -6.76 -8.69
N SER A 90 -5.82 -5.87 -8.95
CA SER A 90 -5.64 -5.26 -10.27
C SER A 90 -5.44 -6.30 -11.37
N ARG A 91 -4.77 -7.42 -11.05
CA ARG A 91 -4.59 -8.54 -11.97
C ARG A 91 -5.91 -9.09 -12.49
N ASP A 92 -6.89 -9.29 -11.60
CA ASP A 92 -8.17 -9.87 -11.96
C ASP A 92 -9.03 -8.90 -12.78
N PHE A 93 -8.97 -7.60 -12.47
CA PHE A 93 -9.67 -6.58 -13.27
C PHE A 93 -9.05 -6.41 -14.65
N ALA A 94 -7.72 -6.35 -14.73
CA ALA A 94 -7.00 -6.24 -16.00
C ALA A 94 -7.26 -7.45 -16.90
N ALA A 95 -7.24 -8.66 -16.34
CA ALA A 95 -7.53 -9.90 -17.09
C ALA A 95 -8.91 -9.88 -17.75
N ARG A 96 -9.93 -9.33 -17.07
CA ARG A 96 -11.28 -9.18 -17.64
C ARG A 96 -11.36 -8.17 -18.79
N LEU A 97 -10.38 -7.28 -18.88
CA LEU A 97 -10.27 -6.27 -19.95
C LEU A 97 -9.28 -6.71 -21.06
N GLY A 98 -8.73 -7.92 -20.97
CA GLY A 98 -7.81 -8.48 -21.96
C GLY A 98 -6.32 -8.32 -21.63
N ASP A 99 -5.98 -7.69 -20.51
CA ASP A 99 -4.60 -7.43 -20.11
C ASP A 99 -4.08 -8.47 -19.12
N ARG A 100 -2.78 -8.77 -19.20
CA ARG A 100 -2.12 -9.70 -18.29
C ARG A 100 -1.12 -8.97 -17.40
N LEU A 101 -1.40 -8.91 -16.09
CA LEU A 101 -0.49 -8.31 -15.10
C LEU A 101 0.26 -9.37 -14.29
N ASN A 102 1.59 -9.24 -14.21
CA ASN A 102 2.48 -10.09 -13.42
C ASN A 102 2.52 -9.65 -11.94
N ILE A 103 1.37 -9.66 -11.28
CA ILE A 103 1.25 -9.27 -9.86
C ILE A 103 0.95 -10.52 -9.03
N TYR A 104 1.70 -10.71 -7.95
CA TYR A 104 1.49 -11.77 -6.98
C TYR A 104 1.62 -11.22 -5.54
N PRO A 105 0.76 -11.64 -4.60
CA PRO A 105 0.83 -11.18 -3.23
C PRO A 105 2.03 -11.79 -2.51
N VAL A 106 2.70 -10.98 -1.69
CA VAL A 106 3.71 -11.42 -0.74
C VAL A 106 3.29 -10.92 0.63
N LYS A 107 3.30 -11.81 1.64
CA LYS A 107 3.02 -11.41 3.03
C LYS A 107 4.26 -10.80 3.64
N GLY A 108 4.10 -9.62 4.23
CA GLY A 108 5.09 -9.00 5.11
C GLY A 108 4.54 -8.94 6.53
N TYR A 109 5.40 -9.14 7.52
CA TYR A 109 5.08 -9.00 8.93
C TYR A 109 5.88 -7.83 9.50
N SER A 110 5.26 -7.06 10.37
CA SER A 110 5.91 -6.00 11.13
C SER A 110 5.44 -6.06 12.58
N ILE A 111 6.28 -5.52 13.47
CA ILE A 111 5.95 -5.32 14.87
C ILE A 111 6.16 -3.86 15.21
N MET A 112 5.33 -3.33 16.10
CA MET A 112 5.52 -2.03 16.73
C MET A 112 5.87 -2.31 18.18
N VAL A 113 6.99 -1.75 18.66
CA VAL A 113 7.46 -1.92 20.02
C VAL A 113 7.43 -0.54 20.68
N GLU A 114 6.75 -0.45 21.82
CA GLU A 114 6.77 0.76 22.65
C GLU A 114 8.09 0.83 23.40
N LEU A 115 8.72 2.01 23.36
CA LEU A 115 10.03 2.27 23.98
C LEU A 115 9.84 3.32 25.07
N ASP A 116 9.48 2.88 26.27
CA ASP A 116 9.11 3.78 27.37
C ASP A 116 10.32 4.39 28.07
N GLU A 117 11.45 3.67 28.09
CA GLU A 117 12.67 4.08 28.76
C GLU A 117 13.63 4.82 27.82
N SER A 118 14.34 5.83 28.33
CA SER A 118 15.31 6.61 27.55
C SER A 118 16.41 5.73 26.96
N ALA A 119 16.91 4.75 27.73
CA ALA A 119 17.93 3.82 27.25
C ALA A 119 17.43 3.00 26.04
N SER A 120 16.16 2.59 26.05
CA SER A 120 15.53 1.86 24.94
C SER A 120 15.33 2.74 23.71
N GLN A 121 14.99 4.02 23.90
CA GLN A 121 14.87 5.00 22.82
C GLN A 121 16.24 5.32 22.19
N GLU A 122 17.28 5.46 23.02
CA GLU A 122 18.66 5.70 22.56
C GLU A 122 19.25 4.50 21.80
N ALA A 123 18.82 3.28 22.15
CA ALA A 123 19.23 2.05 21.48
C ALA A 123 18.45 1.75 20.19
N ALA A 124 17.40 2.52 19.88
CA ALA A 124 16.58 2.30 18.68
C ALA A 124 17.26 2.88 17.42
N PRO A 125 17.18 2.18 16.28
CA PRO A 125 17.73 2.69 15.04
C PRO A 125 16.92 3.89 14.53
N TRP A 126 17.62 4.89 14.04
CA TRP A 126 17.09 6.13 13.47
C TRP A 126 17.05 6.12 11.94
N VAL A 127 17.80 5.21 11.31
CA VAL A 127 17.70 4.94 9.87
C VAL A 127 17.06 3.58 9.61
N SER A 128 16.38 3.45 8.46
CA SER A 128 15.86 2.16 8.01
C SER A 128 16.99 1.16 7.83
N LEU A 129 16.84 -0.03 8.43
CA LEU A 129 17.78 -1.12 8.33
C LEU A 129 17.18 -2.24 7.48
N LEU A 130 17.96 -2.73 6.52
CA LEU A 130 17.58 -3.86 5.68
C LEU A 130 18.72 -4.89 5.70
N ASP A 131 18.38 -6.12 6.05
CA ASP A 131 19.26 -7.27 5.91
C ASP A 131 18.81 -8.11 4.70
N ASP A 132 19.68 -8.20 3.70
CA ASP A 132 19.43 -8.93 2.46
C ASP A 132 19.25 -10.43 2.70
N ARG A 133 19.88 -11.00 3.76
CA ARG A 133 19.71 -12.42 4.11
C ARG A 133 18.35 -12.74 4.72
N ALA A 134 17.72 -11.77 5.40
CA ALA A 134 16.45 -11.97 6.11
C ALA A 134 15.21 -11.84 5.20
N ARG A 135 15.39 -11.65 3.89
CA ARG A 135 14.31 -11.38 2.93
C ARG A 135 13.35 -12.56 2.71
N SER A 136 13.62 -13.73 3.28
CA SER A 136 12.76 -14.92 3.17
C SER A 136 12.75 -15.70 4.49
N LEU A 137 11.82 -15.37 5.39
CA LEU A 137 11.41 -16.33 6.42
C LEU A 137 10.65 -17.45 5.72
N ARG A 138 11.32 -18.60 5.51
CA ARG A 138 10.63 -19.86 5.25
C ARG A 138 9.95 -20.26 6.55
N ALA A 139 8.64 -20.51 6.50
CA ALA A 139 7.95 -21.22 7.56
C ALA A 139 8.25 -22.71 7.37
N ASP A 140 9.07 -23.26 8.25
CA ASP A 140 9.05 -24.67 8.63
C ASP A 140 7.86 -24.97 9.56
#